data_AF-A0A6F8XUL8-F1
#
_entry.id   AF-A0A6F8XUL8-F1
#
_cell.length_a   1.000
_cell.length_b   1.000
_cell.length_c   1.000
_cell.angle_alpha   90.00
_cell.angle_beta   90.00
_cell.angle_gamma   90.00
#
_symmetry.space_group_name_H-M   'P 1'
#
loop_
_entity.id
_entity.type
_entity.pdbx_description
1 polymer ?
#
loop_
_entity_poly.entity_id
_entity_poly.type
_entity_poly.pdbx_seq_one_letter_code
_entity_poly.pdbx_strand_id
1 'polypeptide(L)'
;MLEESARATAATAAVPDRVVCPDSLTRVLVTAAARALHGRDCGDLGRRPMVARYGGVLPSGARRAAARNASQAAIPVAATTGIDTDEVARWIVGQYPRRQYPAVVIGSPHGAAVHLAAAAGVPWLPSSFEMAVQWPDGSPDDPSAALTHGASIAARLLAANPAVAIRQVHDPVLRGVLAGSTVSLHARWQHLPDPYREFLSAYLTRGAAVIVVRDMRTWPVLDVGAGHTFQLGSPASGLDAGEFRTAGPQLCQALRYLDADRVKWRPPTTSCPERYTETGVEAGFEESVRSWARARRLHLHRVLYAAPEAFSAAVADLYRQWLRGAGKTGNRLVVESGRLLDPTQVLRAGLVPYWCETPASRAANALCWWLAGSTTFSSIDVMVDGFGVPTASTANPSQWHAAARFGARRAHVDPAATNLGMFPLPVRHATGVLRGQAADLPPPAPLRPEAAMEAIGECAATPAILVC
;
A
#
# COMPACT_ATOMS: atom_id res chain seq x y z
N MET A 1 7.93 23.97 43.19
CA MET A 1 7.05 22.76 43.11
C MET A 1 5.84 22.92 42.21
N LEU A 2 5.36 24.14 41.88
CA LEU A 2 4.22 24.33 40.96
C LEU A 2 4.62 24.66 39.50
N GLU A 3 5.88 25.06 39.25
CA GLU A 3 6.37 25.34 37.88
C GLU A 3 6.96 24.12 37.15
N GLU A 4 7.29 23.05 37.88
CA GLU A 4 7.78 21.79 37.30
C GLU A 4 6.64 20.91 36.75
N SER A 5 5.42 21.11 37.25
CA SER A 5 4.24 20.38 36.80
C SER A 5 3.65 20.91 35.49
N ALA A 6 4.01 22.13 35.07
CA ALA A 6 3.52 22.74 33.82
C ALA A 6 4.42 22.42 32.62
N ARG A 7 5.69 22.02 32.83
CA ARG A 7 6.60 21.57 31.77
C ARG A 7 6.42 20.10 31.37
N ALA A 8 5.62 19.33 32.10
CA ALA A 8 5.28 17.93 31.78
C ALA A 8 4.06 17.80 30.82
N THR A 9 3.35 18.90 30.53
CA THR A 9 2.13 18.94 29.71
C THR A 9 2.31 19.67 28.38
N ALA A 10 3.44 19.42 27.72
CA ALA A 10 3.60 19.72 26.29
C ALA A 10 4.30 18.55 25.60
N ALA A 11 3.71 17.35 25.71
CA ALA A 11 3.91 16.34 24.68
C ALA A 11 3.32 16.94 23.40
N THR A 12 4.17 17.60 22.60
CA THR A 12 3.79 18.15 21.29
C THR A 12 3.01 17.09 20.53
N ALA A 13 1.73 17.37 20.26
CA ALA A 13 0.87 16.50 19.47
C ALA A 13 1.62 16.04 18.22
N ALA A 14 1.56 14.74 17.93
CA ALA A 14 2.26 14.23 16.77
C ALA A 14 1.62 14.82 15.52
N VAL A 15 2.39 15.58 14.73
CA VAL A 15 1.90 16.14 13.46
C VAL A 15 1.40 14.97 12.59
N PRO A 16 0.20 15.03 11.98
CA PRO A 16 -0.36 13.91 11.20
C PRO A 16 0.59 13.39 10.11
N ASP A 17 1.38 14.29 9.52
CA ASP A 17 2.44 14.01 8.56
C ASP A 17 3.62 13.20 9.13
N ARG A 18 3.74 13.05 10.45
CA ARG A 18 4.67 12.11 11.10
C ARG A 18 3.99 10.85 11.60
N VAL A 19 2.68 10.89 11.83
CA VAL A 19 1.88 9.75 12.28
C VAL A 19 1.77 8.70 11.17
N VAL A 20 1.38 9.13 9.97
CA VAL A 20 1.36 8.22 8.82
C VAL A 20 2.80 7.97 8.39
N CYS A 21 3.26 6.73 8.56
CA CYS A 21 4.64 6.30 8.29
C CYS A 21 5.12 6.88 6.95
N PRO A 22 6.17 7.72 6.94
CA PRO A 22 6.65 8.38 5.73
C PRO A 22 7.07 7.44 4.59
N ASP A 23 7.38 6.18 4.92
CA ASP A 23 7.74 5.13 3.96
C ASP A 23 6.58 4.18 3.64
N SER A 24 5.39 4.37 4.22
CA SER A 24 4.25 3.49 3.99
C SER A 24 3.69 3.62 2.58
N LEU A 25 3.16 2.50 2.08
CA LEU A 25 2.46 2.45 0.80
C LEU A 25 1.26 3.42 0.79
N THR A 26 0.40 3.37 1.82
CA THR A 26 -0.80 4.22 1.91
C THR A 26 -0.49 5.70 1.72
N ARG A 27 0.57 6.21 2.36
CA ARG A 27 0.95 7.63 2.22
C ARG A 27 1.28 7.99 0.79
N VAL A 28 2.07 7.15 0.11
CA VAL A 28 2.45 7.36 -1.28
C VAL A 28 1.21 7.33 -2.17
N LEU A 29 0.30 6.37 -1.94
CA LEU A 29 -0.95 6.24 -2.69
C LEU A 29 -1.87 7.47 -2.52
N VAL A 30 -2.06 7.97 -1.29
CA VAL A 30 -2.83 9.22 -1.04
C VAL A 30 -2.20 10.38 -1.78
N THR A 31 -0.88 10.53 -1.69
CA THR A 31 -0.15 11.63 -2.30
C THR A 31 -0.20 11.57 -3.83
N ALA A 32 -0.04 10.39 -4.43
CA ALA A 32 -0.13 10.17 -5.87
C ALA A 32 -1.54 10.45 -6.40
N ALA A 33 -2.58 9.98 -5.70
CA ALA A 33 -3.98 10.26 -6.04
C ALA A 33 -4.26 11.78 -6.00
N ALA A 34 -3.85 12.47 -4.93
CA ALA A 34 -4.04 13.90 -4.80
C ALA A 34 -3.31 14.68 -5.91
N ARG A 35 -2.06 14.31 -6.21
CA ARG A 35 -1.27 14.91 -7.29
C ARG A 35 -1.92 14.77 -8.66
N ALA A 36 -2.46 13.59 -8.98
CA ALA A 36 -3.22 13.39 -10.20
C ALA A 36 -4.41 14.36 -10.32
N LEU A 37 -5.14 14.59 -9.23
CA LEU A 37 -6.26 15.56 -9.22
C LEU A 37 -5.82 17.02 -9.33
N HIS A 38 -4.59 17.34 -8.92
CA HIS A 38 -3.96 18.66 -9.11
C HIS A 38 -3.23 18.78 -10.47
N GLY A 39 -3.20 17.73 -11.29
CA GLY A 39 -2.44 17.70 -12.55
C GLY A 39 -0.92 17.77 -12.36
N ARG A 40 -0.41 17.32 -11.20
CA ARG A 40 1.02 17.29 -10.87
C ARG A 40 1.55 15.87 -10.89
N ASP A 41 2.79 15.68 -11.28
CA ASP A 41 3.44 14.37 -11.23
C ASP A 41 4.11 14.10 -9.87
N CYS A 42 4.72 12.93 -9.70
CA CYS A 42 5.39 12.51 -8.46
C CYS A 42 6.88 12.92 -8.38
N GLY A 43 7.35 13.83 -9.24
CA GLY A 43 8.78 14.10 -9.45
C GLY A 43 9.53 14.71 -8.25
N ASP A 44 8.83 15.41 -7.36
CA ASP A 44 9.37 15.96 -6.12
C ASP A 44 9.21 15.03 -4.90
N LEU A 45 8.62 13.83 -5.06
CA LEU A 45 8.61 12.79 -4.02
C LEU A 45 9.96 12.08 -3.93
N GLY A 46 10.95 12.86 -3.53
CA GLY A 46 12.35 12.50 -3.52
C GLY A 46 12.86 11.85 -2.24
N ARG A 47 11.98 11.63 -1.25
CA ARG A 47 12.36 11.01 0.02
C ARG A 47 12.91 9.61 -0.29
N ARG A 48 14.24 9.47 -0.17
CA ARG A 48 14.87 8.16 -0.25
C ARG A 48 14.47 7.38 1.00
N PRO A 49 13.73 6.27 0.86
CA PRO A 49 13.49 5.36 1.97
C PRO A 49 14.83 5.01 2.63
N MET A 50 14.85 4.90 3.96
CA MET A 50 16.10 5.05 4.73
C MET A 50 17.18 4.02 4.40
N VAL A 51 16.74 2.83 4.01
CA VAL A 51 17.63 1.74 3.57
C VAL A 51 18.35 2.15 2.29
N ALA A 52 17.69 2.89 1.38
CA ALA A 52 18.16 3.26 0.04
C ALA A 52 19.33 4.24 -0.05
N ARG A 53 19.84 4.70 1.09
CA ARG A 53 20.93 5.67 1.15
C ARG A 53 22.32 5.02 1.05
N TYR A 54 22.40 3.68 1.05
CA TYR A 54 23.65 2.98 1.35
C TYR A 54 24.28 2.14 0.22
N GLY A 55 23.57 1.72 -0.85
CA GLY A 55 24.15 1.01 -2.02
C GLY A 55 24.69 -0.42 -1.75
N GLY A 56 24.57 -1.34 -2.74
CA GLY A 56 24.98 -2.76 -2.65
C GLY A 56 24.33 -3.67 -1.57
N VAL A 57 24.85 -4.89 -1.39
CA VAL A 57 24.56 -5.70 -0.19
C VAL A 57 25.01 -4.89 1.01
N LEU A 58 24.08 -4.47 1.87
CA LEU A 58 24.39 -3.64 3.02
C LEU A 58 25.44 -4.33 3.88
N PRO A 59 26.66 -3.79 4.04
CA PRO A 59 27.55 -4.25 5.10
C PRO A 59 26.84 -4.10 6.44
N SER A 60 27.22 -4.89 7.45
CA SER A 60 26.57 -4.85 8.76
C SER A 60 26.50 -3.44 9.36
N GLY A 61 27.50 -2.59 9.08
CA GLY A 61 27.51 -1.17 9.46
C GLY A 61 26.38 -0.34 8.83
N ALA A 62 26.09 -0.57 7.55
CA ALA A 62 25.04 0.12 6.82
C ALA A 62 23.64 -0.38 7.20
N ARG A 63 23.48 -1.69 7.49
CA ARG A 63 22.26 -2.24 8.11
C ARG A 63 21.95 -1.54 9.43
N ARG A 64 22.95 -1.45 10.33
CA ARG A 64 22.81 -0.74 11.62
C ARG A 64 22.46 0.73 11.43
N ALA A 65 23.05 1.41 10.44
CA ALA A 65 22.75 2.81 10.16
C ALA A 65 21.33 3.00 9.61
N ALA A 66 20.85 2.11 8.74
CA ALA A 66 19.46 2.11 8.26
C ALA A 66 18.46 1.87 9.40
N ALA A 67 18.72 0.90 10.29
CA ALA A 67 17.91 0.64 11.47
C ALA A 67 17.87 1.83 12.44
N ARG A 68 19.01 2.48 12.71
CA ARG A 68 19.06 3.71 13.53
C ARG A 68 18.26 4.86 12.91
N ASN A 69 18.45 5.11 11.62
CA ASN A 69 17.68 6.15 10.92
C ASN A 69 16.18 5.86 10.98
N ALA A 70 15.79 4.59 10.87
CA ALA A 70 14.40 4.17 10.98
C ALA A 70 13.79 4.41 12.34
N SER A 71 14.51 4.04 13.38
CA SER A 71 14.11 4.38 14.75
C SER A 71 14.00 5.90 14.94
N GLN A 72 14.95 6.70 14.42
CA GLN A 72 14.88 8.17 14.51
C GLN A 72 13.71 8.80 13.74
N ALA A 73 13.30 8.20 12.62
CA ALA A 73 12.16 8.66 11.83
C ALA A 73 10.80 8.14 12.35
N ALA A 74 10.82 7.07 13.14
CA ALA A 74 9.63 6.48 13.76
C ALA A 74 9.10 7.34 14.91
N ILE A 75 7.83 7.11 15.25
CA ILE A 75 7.14 7.78 16.34
C ILE A 75 7.79 7.35 17.67
N PRO A 76 8.23 8.29 18.51
CA PRO A 76 8.67 7.96 19.86
C PRO A 76 7.54 7.36 20.69
N VAL A 77 7.83 6.34 21.49
CA VAL A 77 6.82 5.64 22.30
C VAL A 77 6.01 6.62 23.17
N ALA A 78 6.65 7.66 23.71
CA ALA A 78 5.99 8.68 24.53
C ALA A 78 4.98 9.55 23.75
N ALA A 79 5.22 9.77 22.45
CA ALA A 79 4.37 10.60 21.60
C ALA A 79 3.09 9.88 21.13
N THR A 80 2.98 8.57 21.37
CA THR A 80 1.82 7.78 20.92
C THR A 80 0.51 8.15 21.62
N THR A 81 0.58 8.77 22.81
CA THR A 81 -0.57 9.26 23.56
C THR A 81 -1.23 10.50 22.94
N GLY A 82 -0.47 11.28 22.18
CA GLY A 82 -0.94 12.48 21.50
C GLY A 82 -1.36 12.25 20.04
N ILE A 83 -1.60 11.00 19.64
CA ILE A 83 -2.05 10.65 18.30
C ILE A 83 -3.58 10.69 18.26
N ASP A 84 -4.11 11.52 17.37
CA ASP A 84 -5.52 11.58 17.03
C ASP A 84 -5.73 11.03 15.61
N THR A 85 -6.51 9.96 15.50
CA THR A 85 -6.82 9.29 14.23
C THR A 85 -7.75 10.11 13.33
N ASP A 86 -8.54 11.05 13.87
CA ASP A 86 -9.35 11.98 13.09
C ASP A 86 -8.50 13.10 12.50
N GLU A 87 -7.46 13.57 13.19
CA GLU A 87 -6.49 14.50 12.59
C GLU A 87 -5.74 13.86 11.40
N VAL A 88 -5.50 12.55 11.45
CA VAL A 88 -4.97 11.81 10.29
C VAL A 88 -5.99 11.79 9.15
N ALA A 89 -7.26 11.49 9.42
CA ALA A 89 -8.31 11.51 8.40
C ALA A 89 -8.49 12.91 7.78
N ARG A 90 -8.42 13.97 8.60
CA ARG A 90 -8.47 15.38 8.18
C ARG A 90 -7.28 15.74 7.30
N TRP A 91 -6.07 15.30 7.66
CA TRP A 91 -4.88 15.48 6.83
C TRP A 91 -5.01 14.80 5.47
N ILE A 92 -5.58 13.59 5.40
CA ILE A 92 -5.80 12.86 4.14
C ILE A 92 -6.76 13.62 3.22
N VAL A 93 -7.95 13.98 3.71
CA VAL A 93 -8.94 14.69 2.88
C VAL A 93 -8.46 16.09 2.49
N GLY A 94 -7.63 16.71 3.33
CA GLY A 94 -6.98 17.99 3.07
C GLY A 94 -6.00 18.00 1.88
N GLN A 95 -5.59 16.83 1.38
CA GLN A 95 -4.72 16.74 0.20
C GLN A 95 -5.45 17.05 -1.12
N TYR A 96 -6.77 16.87 -1.16
CA TYR A 96 -7.56 16.95 -2.39
C TYR A 96 -8.03 18.38 -2.70
N PRO A 97 -8.12 18.76 -3.99
CA PRO A 97 -8.67 20.06 -4.36
C PRO A 97 -10.14 20.19 -3.96
N ARG A 98 -10.54 21.37 -3.49
CA ARG A 98 -11.93 21.64 -3.10
C ARG A 98 -12.81 21.86 -4.33
N ARG A 99 -13.35 20.78 -4.88
CA ARG A 99 -14.27 20.79 -6.02
C ARG A 99 -15.32 19.69 -5.89
N GLN A 100 -16.35 19.74 -6.72
CA GLN A 100 -17.35 18.68 -6.77
C GLN A 100 -16.80 17.44 -7.50
N TYR A 101 -17.13 16.26 -6.99
CA TYR A 101 -16.69 14.97 -7.51
C TYR A 101 -17.88 14.07 -7.84
N PRO A 102 -17.86 13.42 -9.02
CA PRO A 102 -18.92 12.48 -9.42
C PRO A 102 -18.82 11.13 -8.71
N ALA A 103 -17.70 10.83 -8.06
CA ALA A 103 -17.53 9.62 -7.26
C ALA A 103 -16.40 9.75 -6.23
N VAL A 104 -16.19 8.70 -5.44
CA VAL A 104 -15.01 8.46 -4.61
C VAL A 104 -14.64 6.98 -4.67
N VAL A 105 -13.33 6.68 -4.66
CA VAL A 105 -12.82 5.33 -4.39
C VAL A 105 -12.39 5.28 -2.92
N ILE A 106 -12.79 4.26 -2.17
CA ILE A 106 -12.50 4.15 -0.73
C ILE A 106 -12.18 2.70 -0.34
N GLY A 107 -11.20 2.47 0.54
CA GLY A 107 -10.94 1.14 1.08
C GLY A 107 -9.46 0.74 1.11
N SER A 108 -9.18 -0.52 0.78
CA SER A 108 -7.85 -1.13 0.88
C SER A 108 -6.79 -0.40 0.05
N PRO A 109 -5.54 -0.28 0.54
CA PRO A 109 -4.43 0.31 -0.20
C PRO A 109 -4.05 -0.55 -1.42
N HIS A 110 -4.24 0.00 -2.62
CA HIS A 110 -3.91 -0.67 -3.87
C HIS A 110 -3.57 0.32 -4.99
N GLY A 111 -2.46 0.11 -5.72
CA GLY A 111 -2.06 1.02 -6.79
C GLY A 111 -3.08 1.10 -7.94
N ALA A 112 -3.71 -0.02 -8.30
CA ALA A 112 -4.79 -0.01 -9.30
C ALA A 112 -6.03 0.79 -8.86
N ALA A 113 -6.33 0.88 -7.55
CA ALA A 113 -7.41 1.74 -7.06
C ALA A 113 -7.07 3.22 -7.26
N VAL A 114 -5.79 3.59 -7.08
CA VAL A 114 -5.31 4.95 -7.33
C VAL A 114 -5.33 5.29 -8.82
N HIS A 115 -4.96 4.37 -9.70
CA HIS A 115 -5.12 4.55 -11.15
C HIS A 115 -6.59 4.72 -11.54
N LEU A 116 -7.48 3.85 -11.05
CA LEU A 116 -8.92 4.00 -11.26
C LEU A 116 -9.42 5.39 -10.81
N ALA A 117 -9.02 5.84 -9.62
CA ALA A 117 -9.39 7.15 -9.10
C ALA A 117 -8.84 8.30 -9.97
N ALA A 118 -7.59 8.19 -10.43
CA ALA A 118 -6.95 9.16 -11.31
C ALA A 118 -7.64 9.25 -12.68
N ALA A 119 -7.93 8.11 -13.33
CA ALA A 119 -8.67 8.06 -14.60
C ALA A 119 -10.07 8.66 -14.48
N ALA A 120 -10.77 8.41 -13.38
CA ALA A 120 -12.09 8.98 -13.13
C ALA A 120 -12.07 10.42 -12.60
N GLY A 121 -10.90 10.96 -12.25
CA GLY A 121 -10.76 12.33 -11.72
C GLY A 121 -11.35 12.52 -10.33
N VAL A 122 -11.34 11.48 -9.49
CA VAL A 122 -11.97 11.40 -8.17
C VAL A 122 -10.96 11.11 -7.03
N PRO A 123 -11.27 11.43 -5.77
CA PRO A 123 -10.39 11.12 -4.65
C PRO A 123 -10.33 9.61 -4.36
N TRP A 124 -9.20 9.18 -3.79
CA TRP A 124 -9.02 7.85 -3.21
C TRP A 124 -8.81 7.95 -1.70
N LEU A 125 -9.69 7.35 -0.89
CA LEU A 125 -9.62 7.43 0.57
C LEU A 125 -9.24 6.07 1.17
N PRO A 126 -8.13 5.93 1.92
CA PRO A 126 -7.79 4.66 2.55
C PRO A 126 -8.71 4.35 3.74
N SER A 127 -8.95 3.07 4.00
CA SER A 127 -9.62 2.56 5.21
C SER A 127 -8.67 2.32 6.39
N SER A 128 -7.36 2.46 6.17
CA SER A 128 -6.34 2.26 7.19
C SER A 128 -5.07 3.03 6.87
N PHE A 129 -4.23 3.23 7.89
CA PHE A 129 -2.89 3.80 7.71
C PHE A 129 -1.87 3.08 8.59
N GLU A 130 -0.62 3.09 8.14
CA GLU A 130 0.49 2.47 8.86
C GLU A 130 1.23 3.51 9.70
N MET A 131 1.56 3.11 10.93
CA MET A 131 2.45 3.81 11.85
C MET A 131 3.69 2.94 12.10
N ALA A 132 4.84 3.59 12.23
CA ALA A 132 6.06 2.95 12.71
C ALA A 132 6.41 3.57 14.07
N VAL A 133 6.52 2.76 15.11
CA VAL A 133 6.86 3.20 16.47
C VAL A 133 8.22 2.65 16.87
N GLN A 134 9.01 3.43 17.60
CA GLN A 134 10.37 3.04 17.99
C GLN A 134 10.42 1.74 18.79
N TRP A 135 11.37 0.87 18.43
CA TRP A 135 11.74 -0.32 19.17
C TRP A 135 13.28 -0.42 19.23
N PRO A 136 13.93 0.41 20.06
CA PRO A 136 15.38 0.61 20.02
C PRO A 136 16.19 -0.66 20.36
N ASP A 137 15.69 -1.48 21.29
CA ASP A 137 16.31 -2.73 21.73
C ASP A 137 15.67 -3.96 21.07
N GLY A 138 15.07 -3.75 19.89
CA GLY A 138 14.37 -4.79 19.17
C GLY A 138 15.25 -5.73 18.38
N SER A 139 14.63 -6.82 17.91
CA SER A 139 15.30 -7.80 17.07
C SER A 139 14.34 -8.37 16.03
N PRO A 140 14.76 -8.56 14.76
CA PRO A 140 13.88 -9.12 13.73
C PRO A 140 13.54 -10.59 13.97
N ASP A 141 14.31 -11.33 14.78
CA ASP A 141 14.12 -12.75 15.10
C ASP A 141 13.29 -13.04 16.36
N ASP A 142 12.82 -12.01 17.08
CA ASP A 142 12.06 -12.18 18.33
C ASP A 142 10.62 -11.64 18.19
N PRO A 143 9.73 -12.41 17.54
CA PRO A 143 8.34 -12.01 17.38
C PRO A 143 7.58 -11.92 18.72
N SER A 144 8.04 -12.60 19.77
CA SER A 144 7.41 -12.56 21.10
C SER A 144 7.73 -11.25 21.84
N ALA A 145 8.97 -10.79 21.76
CA ALA A 145 9.35 -9.47 22.25
C ALA A 145 8.67 -8.35 21.44
N ALA A 146 8.59 -8.51 20.11
CA ALA A 146 7.86 -7.57 19.26
C ALA A 146 6.39 -7.44 19.71
N LEU A 147 5.69 -8.56 19.90
CA LEU A 147 4.32 -8.60 20.41
C LEU A 147 4.20 -7.89 21.75
N THR A 148 5.07 -8.18 22.70
CA THR A 148 5.02 -7.61 24.06
C THR A 148 5.20 -6.09 24.02
N HIS A 149 6.21 -5.61 23.30
CA HIS A 149 6.48 -4.17 23.15
C HIS A 149 5.29 -3.47 22.46
N GLY A 150 4.83 -4.04 21.34
CA GLY A 150 3.72 -3.50 20.56
C GLY A 150 2.38 -3.50 21.29
N ALA A 151 2.10 -4.49 22.14
CA ALA A 151 0.88 -4.54 22.96
C ALA A 151 0.78 -3.33 23.92
N SER A 152 1.90 -2.96 24.54
CA SER A 152 1.94 -1.78 25.42
C SER A 152 1.66 -0.46 24.68
N ILE A 153 2.09 -0.38 23.41
CA ILE A 153 1.87 0.77 22.54
C ILE A 153 0.42 0.78 22.03
N ALA A 154 -0.07 -0.36 21.54
CA ALA A 154 -1.44 -0.51 21.03
C ALA A 154 -2.48 -0.15 22.09
N ALA A 155 -2.28 -0.58 23.34
CA ALA A 155 -3.17 -0.23 24.45
C ALA A 155 -3.28 1.29 24.66
N ARG A 156 -2.17 2.04 24.58
CA ARG A 156 -2.18 3.52 24.70
C ARG A 156 -2.91 4.18 23.53
N LEU A 157 -2.67 3.70 22.31
CA LEU A 157 -3.32 4.21 21.10
C LEU A 157 -4.83 4.00 21.14
N LEU A 158 -5.26 2.79 21.51
CA LEU A 158 -6.67 2.39 21.57
C LEU A 158 -7.43 3.13 22.69
N ALA A 159 -6.77 3.41 23.81
CA ALA A 159 -7.36 4.22 24.89
C ALA A 159 -7.71 5.65 24.42
N ALA A 160 -6.89 6.25 23.56
CA ALA A 160 -7.15 7.56 22.97
C ALA A 160 -8.03 7.51 21.71
N ASN A 161 -8.06 6.37 21.00
CA ASN A 161 -8.72 6.21 19.71
C ASN A 161 -9.58 4.94 19.66
N PRO A 162 -10.74 4.92 20.36
CA PRO A 162 -11.60 3.72 20.40
C PRO A 162 -12.26 3.40 19.05
N ALA A 163 -12.28 4.36 18.12
CA ALA A 163 -12.86 4.20 16.78
C ALA A 163 -11.97 3.43 15.79
N VAL A 164 -10.76 3.03 16.18
CA VAL A 164 -9.87 2.20 15.34
C VAL A 164 -9.62 0.83 15.95
N ALA A 165 -9.28 -0.14 15.12
CA ALA A 165 -8.64 -1.38 15.52
C ALA A 165 -7.15 -1.32 15.14
N ILE A 166 -6.28 -1.89 15.99
CA ILE A 166 -4.83 -1.92 15.75
C ILE A 166 -4.41 -3.33 15.34
N ARG A 167 -3.82 -3.43 14.15
CA ARG A 167 -3.13 -4.62 13.66
C ARG A 167 -1.63 -4.39 13.74
N GLN A 168 -0.96 -5.09 14.66
CA GLN A 168 0.49 -5.13 14.70
C GLN A 168 1.02 -6.17 13.72
N VAL A 169 2.00 -5.80 12.88
CA VAL A 169 2.62 -6.70 11.92
C VAL A 169 4.12 -6.81 12.19
N HIS A 170 4.58 -8.04 12.45
CA HIS A 170 6.00 -8.39 12.52
C HIS A 170 6.38 -9.21 11.30
N ASP A 171 7.07 -8.59 10.34
CA ASP A 171 7.48 -9.24 9.09
C ASP A 171 8.95 -8.92 8.77
N PRO A 172 9.90 -9.76 9.19
CA PRO A 172 11.31 -9.55 8.91
C PRO A 172 11.66 -9.74 7.43
N VAL A 173 10.83 -10.42 6.63
CA VAL A 173 11.09 -10.58 5.20
C VAL A 173 10.76 -9.29 4.48
N LEU A 174 9.54 -8.78 4.66
CA LEU A 174 9.11 -7.56 3.98
C LEU A 174 9.85 -6.33 4.51
N ARG A 175 10.05 -6.22 5.83
CA ARG A 175 10.65 -5.01 6.43
C ARG A 175 12.16 -5.08 6.60
N GLY A 176 12.77 -6.25 6.45
CA GLY A 176 14.20 -6.45 6.62
C GLY A 176 14.73 -5.88 7.95
N VAL A 177 15.78 -5.09 7.87
CA VAL A 177 16.45 -4.45 9.04
C VAL A 177 15.52 -3.53 9.86
N LEU A 178 14.38 -3.11 9.30
CA LEU A 178 13.42 -2.26 9.99
C LEU A 178 12.59 -3.04 11.03
N ALA A 179 12.42 -4.35 10.84
CA ALA A 179 11.63 -5.21 11.73
C ALA A 179 12.20 -5.30 13.15
N GLY A 180 13.49 -5.06 13.33
CA GLY A 180 14.14 -5.04 14.65
C GLY A 180 14.36 -3.64 15.24
N SER A 181 13.94 -2.57 14.56
CA SER A 181 14.14 -1.19 15.04
C SER A 181 12.83 -0.42 15.24
N THR A 182 11.74 -0.95 14.69
CA THR A 182 10.41 -0.36 14.76
C THR A 182 9.35 -1.43 14.88
N VAL A 183 8.26 -1.12 15.58
CA VAL A 183 7.00 -1.88 15.52
C VAL A 183 6.10 -1.25 14.46
N SER A 184 5.58 -2.08 13.55
CA SER A 184 4.60 -1.68 12.54
C SER A 184 3.18 -1.87 13.07
N LEU A 185 2.41 -0.80 13.09
CA LEU A 185 1.01 -0.80 13.52
C LEU A 185 0.13 -0.27 12.39
N HIS A 186 -0.86 -1.04 11.98
CA HIS A 186 -1.89 -0.62 11.06
C HIS A 186 -3.11 -0.19 11.87
N ALA A 187 -3.40 1.11 11.89
CA ALA A 187 -4.65 1.64 12.42
C ALA A 187 -5.72 1.51 11.35
N ARG A 188 -6.77 0.75 11.65
CA ARG A 188 -7.88 0.45 10.74
C ARG A 188 -9.14 1.04 11.34
N TRP A 189 -9.76 2.00 10.67
CA TRP A 189 -10.98 2.61 11.18
C TRP A 189 -12.09 1.57 11.26
N GLN A 190 -12.82 1.56 12.37
CA GLN A 190 -13.97 0.68 12.57
C GLN A 190 -15.25 1.29 11.99
N HIS A 191 -15.28 2.60 11.74
CA HIS A 191 -16.39 3.32 11.12
C HIS A 191 -15.83 4.44 10.23
N LEU A 192 -16.63 4.93 9.29
CA LEU A 192 -16.29 6.06 8.42
C LEU A 192 -16.01 7.28 9.30
N PRO A 193 -14.76 7.80 9.31
CA PRO A 193 -14.37 8.91 10.19
C PRO A 193 -15.15 10.18 9.88
N ASP A 194 -15.36 11.02 10.88
CA ASP A 194 -16.12 12.26 10.72
C ASP A 194 -15.48 13.21 9.68
N PRO A 195 -14.14 13.40 9.64
CA PRO A 195 -13.52 14.19 8.58
C PRO A 195 -13.77 13.66 7.17
N TYR A 196 -13.90 12.33 7.00
CA TYR A 196 -14.31 11.75 5.72
C TYR A 196 -15.78 12.04 5.43
N ARG A 197 -16.68 11.90 6.41
CA ARG A 197 -18.11 12.20 6.23
C ARG A 197 -18.35 13.65 5.83
N GLU A 198 -17.64 14.58 6.47
CA GLU A 198 -17.69 16.01 6.18
C GLU A 198 -17.22 16.30 4.75
N PHE A 199 -16.03 15.81 4.39
CA PHE A 199 -15.48 15.96 3.05
C PHE A 199 -16.42 15.39 1.99
N LEU A 200 -16.87 14.15 2.16
CA LEU A 200 -17.75 13.50 1.20
C LEU A 200 -19.12 14.19 1.09
N SER A 201 -19.66 14.71 2.19
CA SER A 201 -20.93 15.46 2.16
C SER A 201 -20.81 16.81 1.49
N ALA A 202 -19.65 17.47 1.59
CA ALA A 202 -19.41 18.78 1.00
C ALA A 202 -19.08 18.71 -0.50
N TYR A 203 -18.38 17.65 -0.93
CA TYR A 203 -17.75 17.60 -2.24
C TYR A 203 -18.24 16.49 -3.18
N LEU A 204 -19.07 15.54 -2.73
CA LEU A 204 -19.71 14.61 -3.69
C LEU A 204 -20.96 15.24 -4.31
N THR A 205 -21.10 15.08 -5.63
CA THR A 205 -22.31 15.48 -6.34
C THR A 205 -23.51 14.62 -5.92
N ARG A 206 -24.72 15.12 -6.16
CA ARG A 206 -25.94 14.32 -5.98
C ARG A 206 -25.89 13.09 -6.88
N GLY A 207 -26.21 11.92 -6.33
CA GLY A 207 -26.13 10.66 -7.06
C GLY A 207 -24.70 10.22 -7.40
N ALA A 208 -23.68 10.76 -6.73
CA ALA A 208 -22.31 10.29 -6.94
C ALA A 208 -22.14 8.80 -6.59
N ALA A 209 -21.15 8.17 -7.22
CA ALA A 209 -20.79 6.78 -6.91
C ALA A 209 -19.79 6.69 -5.74
N VAL A 210 -19.91 5.65 -4.92
CA VAL A 210 -18.98 5.27 -3.87
C VAL A 210 -18.47 3.88 -4.19
N ILE A 211 -17.20 3.79 -4.57
CA ILE A 211 -16.57 2.52 -4.97
C ILE A 211 -15.72 2.02 -3.79
N VAL A 212 -16.19 0.98 -3.11
CA VAL A 212 -15.49 0.35 -1.98
C VAL A 212 -14.58 -0.76 -2.50
N VAL A 213 -13.27 -0.57 -2.41
CA VAL A 213 -12.27 -1.55 -2.83
C VAL A 213 -11.81 -2.36 -1.61
N ARG A 214 -11.89 -3.69 -1.67
CA ARG A 214 -11.60 -4.57 -0.52
C ARG A 214 -10.68 -5.73 -0.86
N ASP A 215 -9.59 -5.79 -0.10
CA ASP A 215 -8.75 -6.97 0.01
C ASP A 215 -9.45 -8.06 0.83
N MET A 216 -9.70 -9.20 0.20
CA MET A 216 -10.35 -10.35 0.82
C MET A 216 -9.35 -11.41 1.31
N ARG A 217 -8.04 -11.18 1.15
CA ARG A 217 -7.02 -12.09 1.66
C ARG A 217 -7.15 -12.23 3.17
N THR A 218 -6.97 -13.46 3.64
CA THR A 218 -6.94 -13.79 5.07
C THR A 218 -5.55 -14.23 5.49
N TRP A 219 -5.27 -14.10 6.78
CA TRP A 219 -4.02 -14.51 7.40
C TRP A 219 -4.27 -15.02 8.83
N PRO A 220 -3.45 -15.96 9.33
CA PRO A 220 -3.48 -16.36 10.73
C PRO A 220 -3.05 -15.25 11.68
N VAL A 221 -3.82 -15.01 12.72
CA VAL A 221 -3.56 -13.91 13.66
C VAL A 221 -3.71 -14.36 15.10
N LEU A 222 -2.99 -13.68 15.98
CA LEU A 222 -3.26 -13.70 17.42
C LEU A 222 -4.16 -12.51 17.75
N ASP A 223 -5.35 -12.80 18.25
CA ASP A 223 -6.19 -11.81 18.92
C ASP A 223 -5.65 -11.57 20.33
N VAL A 224 -5.19 -10.34 20.59
CA VAL A 224 -4.66 -9.91 21.89
C VAL A 224 -5.77 -9.34 22.77
N GLY A 225 -6.95 -9.07 22.19
CA GLY A 225 -8.09 -8.45 22.86
C GLY A 225 -8.12 -6.93 22.74
N ALA A 226 -9.24 -6.33 23.16
CA ALA A 226 -9.46 -4.89 23.21
C ALA A 226 -9.20 -4.12 21.89
N GLY A 227 -9.37 -4.78 20.74
CA GLY A 227 -9.12 -4.17 19.42
C GLY A 227 -7.66 -4.23 18.96
N HIS A 228 -6.75 -4.88 19.70
CA HIS A 228 -5.38 -5.18 19.28
C HIS A 228 -5.27 -6.61 18.77
N THR A 229 -4.63 -6.75 17.62
CA THR A 229 -4.38 -8.05 17.00
C THR A 229 -2.95 -8.09 16.45
N PHE A 230 -2.30 -9.25 16.51
CA PHE A 230 -0.92 -9.46 16.08
C PHE A 230 -0.86 -10.40 14.88
N GLN A 231 -0.06 -10.05 13.90
CA GLN A 231 0.13 -10.78 12.66
C GLN A 231 1.63 -11.01 12.43
N LEU A 232 1.99 -12.28 12.27
CA LEU A 232 3.36 -12.69 11.96
C LEU A 232 3.49 -12.92 10.45
N GLY A 233 4.35 -12.15 9.80
CA GLY A 233 4.44 -12.08 8.36
C GLY A 233 3.26 -11.34 7.72
N SER A 234 3.32 -11.22 6.41
CA SER A 234 2.26 -10.65 5.58
C SER A 234 2.14 -11.43 4.28
N PRO A 235 0.97 -11.42 3.63
CA PRO A 235 0.85 -11.93 2.28
C PRO A 235 1.86 -11.23 1.35
N ALA A 236 2.09 -9.93 1.51
CA ALA A 236 2.99 -9.13 0.68
C ALA A 236 4.45 -9.62 0.67
N SER A 237 4.91 -10.30 1.72
CA SER A 237 6.26 -10.91 1.80
C SER A 237 6.55 -11.95 0.72
N GLY A 238 5.51 -12.52 0.11
CA GLY A 238 5.62 -13.62 -0.85
C GLY A 238 5.84 -14.99 -0.21
N LEU A 239 5.92 -15.09 1.11
CA LEU A 239 5.99 -16.36 1.84
C LEU A 239 4.58 -16.76 2.30
N ASP A 240 4.36 -18.05 2.52
CA ASP A 240 3.16 -18.55 3.16
C ASP A 240 3.23 -18.40 4.69
N ALA A 241 2.08 -18.30 5.35
CA ALA A 241 2.01 -18.19 6.81
C ALA A 241 2.70 -19.38 7.54
N GLY A 242 2.72 -20.55 6.90
CA GLY A 242 3.42 -21.75 7.39
C GLY A 242 4.93 -21.54 7.55
N GLU A 243 5.58 -20.84 6.62
CA GLU A 243 7.02 -20.54 6.68
C GLU A 243 7.36 -19.73 7.92
N PHE A 244 6.52 -18.74 8.28
CA PHE A 244 6.72 -17.94 9.48
C PHE A 244 6.52 -18.75 10.76
N ARG A 245 5.54 -19.66 10.78
CA ARG A 245 5.23 -20.47 11.96
C ARG A 245 6.30 -21.50 12.27
N THR A 246 6.86 -22.15 11.25
CA THR A 246 7.83 -23.25 11.43
C THR A 246 9.29 -22.83 11.31
N ALA A 247 9.55 -21.53 11.06
CA ALA A 247 10.85 -21.06 10.61
C ALA A 247 11.33 -21.84 9.37
N GLY A 248 10.50 -21.82 8.32
CA GLY A 248 10.77 -22.51 7.06
C GLY A 248 12.06 -22.01 6.37
N PRO A 249 12.52 -22.72 5.32
CA PRO A 249 13.81 -22.44 4.70
C PRO A 249 13.97 -21.00 4.20
N GLN A 250 12.91 -20.39 3.66
CA GLN A 250 12.94 -19.03 3.12
C GLN A 250 13.03 -17.98 4.23
N LEU A 251 12.28 -18.17 5.32
CA LEU A 251 12.42 -17.32 6.49
C LEU A 251 13.81 -17.46 7.13
N CYS A 252 14.33 -18.69 7.25
CA CYS A 252 15.68 -18.91 7.77
C CYS A 252 16.76 -18.22 6.92
N GLN A 253 16.59 -18.21 5.60
CA GLN A 253 17.47 -17.44 4.72
C GLN A 253 17.38 -15.94 5.02
N ALA A 254 16.18 -15.41 5.21
CA ALA A 254 15.98 -14.01 5.53
C ALA A 254 16.58 -13.62 6.89
N LEU A 255 16.39 -14.43 7.93
CA LEU A 255 16.97 -14.18 9.26
C LEU A 255 18.50 -14.18 9.21
N ARG A 256 19.12 -15.15 8.50
CA ARG A 256 20.57 -15.16 8.28
C ARG A 256 21.08 -13.91 7.57
N TYR A 257 20.36 -13.42 6.56
CA TYR A 257 20.70 -12.18 5.86
C TYR A 257 20.69 -10.96 6.81
N LEU A 258 19.84 -10.99 7.82
CA LEU A 258 19.69 -9.94 8.83
C LEU A 258 20.65 -10.09 10.03
N ASP A 259 21.60 -11.04 9.98
CA ASP A 259 22.42 -11.45 11.13
C ASP A 259 21.59 -11.86 12.37
N ALA A 260 20.41 -12.41 12.14
CA ALA A 260 19.46 -12.80 13.17
C ALA A 260 19.49 -14.32 13.42
N ASP A 261 19.23 -14.72 14.66
CA ASP A 261 19.34 -16.09 15.13
C ASP A 261 17.99 -16.82 15.11
N ARG A 262 17.92 -17.87 14.28
CA ARG A 262 16.76 -18.77 14.21
C ARG A 262 16.38 -19.36 15.58
N VAL A 263 17.32 -19.56 16.49
CA VAL A 263 17.05 -20.13 17.83
C VAL A 263 16.14 -19.24 18.67
N LYS A 264 16.18 -17.92 18.45
CA LYS A 264 15.29 -16.95 19.11
C LYS A 264 13.90 -16.91 18.49
N TRP A 265 13.72 -17.47 17.29
CA TRP A 265 12.44 -17.49 16.60
C TRP A 265 11.43 -18.40 17.32
N ARG A 266 10.66 -17.78 18.21
CA ARG A 266 9.59 -18.41 18.98
C ARG A 266 8.28 -17.67 18.68
N PRO A 267 7.59 -18.03 17.58
CA PRO A 267 6.39 -17.34 17.17
C PRO A 267 5.24 -17.61 18.15
N PRO A 268 4.45 -16.60 18.54
CA PRO A 268 3.31 -16.80 19.40
C PRO A 268 2.23 -17.64 18.69
N THR A 269 1.47 -18.41 19.45
CA THR A 269 0.36 -19.22 18.91
C THR A 269 -0.75 -18.30 18.41
N THR A 270 -1.24 -18.55 17.20
CA THR A 270 -2.38 -17.83 16.62
C THR A 270 -3.69 -18.30 17.25
N SER A 271 -4.60 -17.38 17.58
CA SER A 271 -5.93 -17.70 18.10
C SER A 271 -7.03 -17.68 17.04
N CYS A 272 -6.79 -17.02 15.89
CA CYS A 272 -7.72 -17.01 14.76
C CYS A 272 -6.97 -17.43 13.47
N PRO A 273 -7.31 -18.58 12.86
CA PRO A 273 -6.62 -19.06 11.67
C PRO A 273 -6.93 -18.22 10.42
N GLU A 274 -8.10 -17.59 10.36
CA GLU A 274 -8.55 -16.79 9.23
C GLU A 274 -9.11 -15.46 9.71
N ARG A 275 -8.34 -14.39 9.53
CA ARG A 275 -8.79 -13.00 9.70
C ARG A 275 -8.31 -12.19 8.51
N TYR A 276 -9.05 -11.16 8.09
CA TYR A 276 -8.56 -10.26 7.05
C TYR A 276 -7.20 -9.66 7.44
N THR A 277 -6.35 -9.54 6.44
CA THR A 277 -4.96 -9.07 6.54
C THR A 277 -4.86 -7.63 7.04
N GLU A 278 -3.63 -7.15 7.20
CA GLU A 278 -3.31 -5.77 7.56
C GLU A 278 -3.83 -4.71 6.57
N THR A 279 -4.05 -5.11 5.31
CA THR A 279 -4.63 -4.31 4.22
C THR A 279 -6.15 -4.43 4.13
N GLY A 280 -6.76 -5.33 4.89
CA GLY A 280 -8.20 -5.57 4.90
C GLY A 280 -9.02 -4.39 5.46
N VAL A 281 -10.32 -4.40 5.13
CA VAL A 281 -11.30 -3.40 5.60
C VAL A 281 -12.14 -3.98 6.74
N GLU A 282 -12.24 -3.25 7.85
CA GLU A 282 -13.11 -3.63 8.98
C GLU A 282 -14.58 -3.67 8.57
N ALA A 283 -15.32 -4.66 9.06
CA ALA A 283 -16.74 -4.84 8.72
C ALA A 283 -17.58 -3.63 9.12
N GLY A 284 -17.32 -3.04 10.29
CA GLY A 284 -18.00 -1.83 10.75
C GLY A 284 -17.75 -0.61 9.85
N PHE A 285 -16.59 -0.53 9.21
CA PHE A 285 -16.23 0.59 8.34
C PHE A 285 -17.06 0.50 7.07
N GLU A 286 -17.05 -0.66 6.43
CA GLU A 286 -17.87 -0.93 5.26
C GLU A 286 -19.37 -0.70 5.55
N GLU A 287 -19.87 -1.20 6.68
CA GLU A 287 -21.26 -1.01 7.08
C GLU A 287 -21.61 0.47 7.23
N SER A 288 -20.72 1.23 7.84
CA SER A 288 -20.92 2.66 8.05
C SER A 288 -20.86 3.47 6.75
N VAL A 289 -20.01 3.07 5.79
CA VAL A 289 -19.97 3.64 4.42
C VAL A 289 -21.29 3.32 3.70
N ARG A 290 -21.74 2.07 3.78
CA ARG A 290 -23.00 1.61 3.17
C ARG A 290 -24.20 2.38 3.72
N SER A 291 -24.29 2.48 5.05
CA SER A 291 -25.36 3.22 5.73
C SER A 291 -25.33 4.70 5.35
N TRP A 292 -24.15 5.32 5.31
CA TRP A 292 -23.98 6.71 4.91
C TRP A 292 -24.39 6.97 3.45
N ALA A 293 -23.96 6.10 2.53
CA ALA A 293 -24.29 6.18 1.11
C ALA A 293 -25.80 6.01 0.87
N ARG A 294 -26.43 5.02 1.54
CA ARG A 294 -27.87 4.78 1.48
C ARG A 294 -28.68 5.98 1.96
N ALA A 295 -28.30 6.57 3.10
CA ALA A 295 -28.98 7.75 3.65
C ALA A 295 -28.95 8.96 2.69
N ARG A 296 -27.91 9.05 1.85
CA ARG A 296 -27.73 10.14 0.87
C ARG A 296 -28.16 9.78 -0.56
N ARG A 297 -28.70 8.58 -0.77
CA ARG A 297 -29.12 8.05 -2.09
C ARG A 297 -27.97 8.08 -3.11
N LEU A 298 -26.78 7.68 -2.67
CA LEU A 298 -25.59 7.52 -3.52
C LEU A 298 -25.53 6.10 -4.08
N HIS A 299 -24.85 5.91 -5.22
CA HIS A 299 -24.65 4.59 -5.82
C HIS A 299 -23.45 3.92 -5.17
N LEU A 300 -23.66 2.84 -4.41
CA LEU A 300 -22.58 2.08 -3.78
C LEU A 300 -22.20 0.91 -4.68
N HIS A 301 -20.91 0.80 -5.00
CA HIS A 301 -20.32 -0.35 -5.66
C HIS A 301 -19.24 -0.94 -4.77
N ARG A 302 -19.10 -2.26 -4.75
CA ARG A 302 -18.07 -2.98 -4.01
C ARG A 302 -17.22 -3.78 -4.99
N VAL A 303 -15.92 -3.58 -4.93
CA VAL A 303 -14.92 -4.36 -5.68
C VAL A 303 -14.13 -5.17 -4.68
N LEU A 304 -14.43 -6.47 -4.62
CA LEU A 304 -13.77 -7.42 -3.73
C LEU A 304 -12.71 -8.18 -4.52
N TYR A 305 -11.49 -8.29 -4.01
CA TYR A 305 -10.44 -9.08 -4.66
C TYR A 305 -9.79 -10.05 -3.67
N ALA A 306 -9.59 -11.29 -4.10
CA ALA A 306 -8.83 -12.31 -3.36
C ALA A 306 -7.36 -12.37 -3.81
N ALA A 307 -7.06 -11.80 -4.97
CA ALA A 307 -5.70 -11.65 -5.50
C ALA A 307 -5.49 -10.20 -5.99
N PRO A 308 -4.56 -9.42 -5.39
CA PRO A 308 -4.27 -8.05 -5.84
C PRO A 308 -3.95 -7.96 -7.33
N GLU A 309 -3.24 -8.96 -7.86
CA GLU A 309 -2.84 -9.06 -9.27
C GLU A 309 -4.06 -9.14 -10.19
N ALA A 310 -5.13 -9.81 -9.76
CA ALA A 310 -6.37 -9.85 -10.53
C ALA A 310 -7.01 -8.46 -10.62
N PHE A 311 -7.06 -7.72 -9.51
CA PHE A 311 -7.59 -6.36 -9.53
C PHE A 311 -6.75 -5.42 -10.42
N SER A 312 -5.42 -5.57 -10.41
CA SER A 312 -4.55 -4.87 -11.37
C SER A 312 -4.83 -5.23 -12.82
N ALA A 313 -5.03 -6.51 -13.14
CA ALA A 313 -5.40 -6.97 -14.48
C ALA A 313 -6.73 -6.37 -14.95
N ALA A 314 -7.77 -6.40 -14.11
CA ALA A 314 -9.07 -5.83 -14.46
C ALA A 314 -9.01 -4.31 -14.70
N VAL A 315 -8.25 -3.57 -13.89
CA VAL A 315 -8.03 -2.13 -14.13
C VAL A 315 -7.21 -1.88 -15.38
N ALA A 316 -6.22 -2.73 -15.69
CA ALA A 316 -5.44 -2.63 -16.93
C ALA A 316 -6.32 -2.83 -18.17
N ASP A 317 -7.20 -3.84 -18.16
CA ASP A 317 -8.14 -4.10 -19.25
C ASP A 317 -9.15 -2.96 -19.41
N LEU A 318 -9.69 -2.43 -18.31
CA LEU A 318 -10.51 -1.21 -18.29
C LEU A 318 -9.77 -0.02 -18.91
N TYR A 319 -8.53 0.25 -18.49
CA TYR A 319 -7.72 1.35 -19.03
C TYR A 319 -7.54 1.21 -20.54
N ARG A 320 -7.25 -0.01 -21.01
CA ARG A 320 -7.08 -0.29 -22.42
C ARG A 320 -8.35 -0.02 -23.23
N GLN A 321 -9.50 -0.47 -22.74
CA GLN A 321 -10.78 -0.22 -23.40
C GLN A 321 -11.12 1.27 -23.40
N TRP A 322 -10.98 1.95 -22.26
CA TRP A 322 -11.23 3.38 -22.12
C TRP A 322 -10.35 4.23 -23.03
N LEU A 323 -9.04 3.97 -23.04
CA LEU A 323 -8.09 4.65 -23.91
C LEU A 323 -8.46 4.48 -25.39
N ARG A 324 -8.78 3.25 -25.83
CA ARG A 324 -9.20 2.98 -27.20
C ARG A 324 -10.51 3.66 -27.57
N GLY A 325 -11.49 3.63 -26.67
CA GLY A 325 -12.77 4.34 -26.84
C GLY A 325 -12.58 5.86 -26.98
N ALA A 326 -11.54 6.41 -26.38
CA ALA A 326 -11.13 7.81 -26.53
C ALA A 326 -10.21 8.08 -27.74
N GLY A 327 -10.05 7.11 -28.65
CA GLY A 327 -9.18 7.24 -29.84
C GLY A 327 -7.68 7.17 -29.55
N LYS A 328 -7.29 6.76 -28.34
CA LYS A 328 -5.88 6.52 -27.96
C LYS A 328 -5.45 5.11 -28.33
N THR A 329 -4.15 4.85 -28.33
CA THR A 329 -3.66 3.52 -28.76
C THR A 329 -4.05 2.41 -27.80
N GLY A 330 -4.04 2.68 -26.48
CA GLY A 330 -4.32 1.69 -25.43
C GLY A 330 -3.46 0.43 -25.55
N ASN A 331 -2.26 0.53 -26.13
CA ASN A 331 -1.42 -0.63 -26.46
C ASN A 331 0.01 -0.50 -25.93
N ARG A 332 0.23 0.38 -24.96
CA ARG A 332 1.50 0.54 -24.26
C ARG A 332 1.25 0.29 -22.78
N LEU A 333 1.97 -0.66 -22.20
CA LEU A 333 1.81 -1.08 -20.82
C LEU A 333 2.97 -0.54 -19.98
N VAL A 334 2.65 -0.07 -18.78
CA VAL A 334 3.64 0.08 -17.71
C VAL A 334 3.29 -0.86 -16.57
N VAL A 335 4.29 -1.59 -16.12
CA VAL A 335 4.24 -2.39 -14.89
C VAL A 335 4.91 -1.60 -13.79
N GLU A 336 4.14 -1.28 -12.76
CA GLU A 336 4.55 -0.53 -11.58
C GLU A 336 4.56 -1.46 -10.36
N SER A 337 5.28 -1.12 -9.30
CA SER A 337 5.24 -1.92 -8.08
C SER A 337 5.42 -1.12 -6.79
N GLY A 338 4.68 -1.51 -5.75
CA GLY A 338 4.76 -0.91 -4.42
C GLY A 338 4.57 0.60 -4.50
N ARG A 339 5.61 1.33 -4.11
CA ARG A 339 5.61 2.81 -4.04
C ARG A 339 6.08 3.47 -5.35
N LEU A 340 6.50 2.71 -6.35
CA LEU A 340 6.91 3.23 -7.65
C LEU A 340 5.70 3.31 -8.58
N LEU A 341 4.99 4.43 -8.50
CA LEU A 341 3.89 4.76 -9.39
C LEU A 341 3.77 6.25 -9.67
N ASP A 342 3.26 6.59 -10.85
CA ASP A 342 2.89 7.98 -11.21
C ASP A 342 1.67 8.00 -12.14
N PRO A 343 0.44 8.00 -11.57
CA PRO A 343 -0.80 8.03 -12.35
C PRO A 343 -0.89 9.22 -13.31
N THR A 344 -0.32 10.37 -12.95
CA THR A 344 -0.32 11.56 -13.81
C THR A 344 0.49 11.32 -15.08
N GLN A 345 1.68 10.73 -14.95
CA GLN A 345 2.50 10.41 -16.12
C GLN A 345 1.92 9.28 -16.96
N VAL A 346 1.28 8.28 -16.32
CA VAL A 346 0.53 7.22 -17.01
C VAL A 346 -0.58 7.82 -17.89
N LEU A 347 -1.37 8.74 -17.34
CA LEU A 347 -2.42 9.44 -18.09
C LEU A 347 -1.84 10.32 -19.20
N ARG A 348 -0.79 11.09 -18.92
CA ARG A 348 -0.12 11.96 -19.91
C ARG A 348 0.40 11.17 -21.11
N ALA A 349 0.94 9.99 -20.87
CA ALA A 349 1.52 9.13 -21.90
C ALA A 349 0.52 8.12 -22.47
N GLY A 350 -0.75 8.12 -22.06
CA GLY A 350 -1.75 7.16 -22.57
C GLY A 350 -1.34 5.70 -22.34
N LEU A 351 -0.74 5.41 -21.18
CA LEU A 351 -0.28 4.07 -20.82
C LEU A 351 -1.38 3.30 -20.09
N VAL A 352 -1.35 1.99 -20.26
CA VAL A 352 -2.13 1.03 -19.47
C VAL A 352 -1.31 0.67 -18.23
N PRO A 353 -1.78 0.89 -17.00
CA PRO A 353 -1.06 0.54 -15.79
C PRO A 353 -1.39 -0.90 -15.34
N TYR A 354 -0.38 -1.64 -14.92
CA TYR A 354 -0.51 -2.86 -14.12
C TYR A 354 0.34 -2.71 -12.87
N TRP A 355 -0.26 -2.84 -11.68
CA TRP A 355 0.44 -2.60 -10.43
C TRP A 355 0.67 -3.89 -9.63
N CYS A 356 1.91 -4.11 -9.19
CA CYS A 356 2.28 -5.24 -8.32
C CYS A 356 2.49 -4.75 -6.88
N GLU A 357 1.83 -5.35 -5.89
CA GLU A 357 2.02 -4.95 -4.48
C GLU A 357 3.49 -5.02 -4.04
N THR A 358 4.19 -6.09 -4.43
CA THR A 358 5.61 -6.34 -4.12
C THR A 358 6.33 -6.96 -5.31
N PRO A 359 7.68 -7.00 -5.32
CA PRO A 359 8.48 -7.69 -6.32
C PRO A 359 8.40 -9.24 -6.26
N ALA A 360 7.37 -9.82 -5.65
CA ALA A 360 7.29 -11.26 -5.44
C ALA A 360 7.21 -12.05 -6.76
N SER A 361 7.79 -13.25 -6.79
CA SER A 361 7.72 -14.21 -7.90
C SER A 361 6.30 -14.49 -8.35
N ARG A 362 5.35 -14.58 -7.40
CA ARG A 362 3.94 -14.77 -7.72
C ARG A 362 3.34 -13.61 -8.51
N ALA A 363 3.78 -12.37 -8.25
CA ALA A 363 3.28 -11.19 -8.95
C ALA A 363 3.79 -11.15 -10.40
N ALA A 364 5.07 -11.45 -10.60
CA ALA A 364 5.65 -11.60 -11.94
C ALA A 364 4.97 -12.74 -12.73
N ASN A 365 4.70 -13.88 -12.08
CA ASN A 365 4.01 -14.99 -12.71
C ASN A 365 2.56 -14.64 -13.09
N ALA A 366 1.80 -14.01 -12.19
CA ALA A 366 0.43 -13.57 -12.47
C ALA A 366 0.38 -12.56 -13.63
N LEU A 367 1.32 -11.62 -13.68
CA LEU A 367 1.48 -10.71 -14.80
C LEU A 367 1.72 -11.46 -16.12
N CYS A 368 2.66 -12.41 -16.16
CA CYS A 368 2.91 -13.22 -17.35
C CYS A 368 1.66 -14.01 -17.80
N TRP A 369 0.90 -14.57 -16.85
CA TRP A 369 -0.35 -15.28 -17.16
C TRP A 369 -1.40 -14.36 -17.77
N TRP A 370 -1.60 -13.17 -17.19
CA TRP A 370 -2.52 -12.18 -17.76
C TRP A 370 -2.05 -11.70 -19.15
N LEU A 371 -0.75 -11.43 -19.33
CA LEU A 371 -0.17 -11.02 -20.60
C LEU A 371 -0.34 -12.09 -21.69
N ALA A 372 -0.24 -13.38 -21.34
CA ALA A 372 -0.45 -14.48 -22.27
C ALA A 372 -1.90 -14.60 -22.75
N GLY A 373 -2.87 -14.23 -21.91
CA GLY A 373 -4.29 -14.15 -22.29
C GLY A 373 -4.71 -12.81 -22.91
N SER A 374 -3.85 -11.80 -22.85
CA SER A 374 -4.15 -10.46 -23.32
C SER A 374 -3.87 -10.29 -24.81
N THR A 375 -4.58 -9.36 -25.45
CA THR A 375 -4.16 -8.91 -26.78
C THR A 375 -2.79 -8.24 -26.70
N THR A 376 -1.93 -8.41 -27.70
CA THR A 376 -0.52 -8.00 -27.62
C THR A 376 -0.34 -6.50 -27.33
N PHE A 377 0.66 -6.14 -26.53
CA PHE A 377 1.09 -4.76 -26.31
C PHE A 377 2.24 -4.41 -27.26
N SER A 378 2.28 -3.17 -27.74
CA SER A 378 3.39 -2.67 -28.57
C SER A 378 4.65 -2.42 -27.74
N SER A 379 4.50 -1.91 -26.51
CA SER A 379 5.59 -1.72 -25.57
C SER A 379 5.17 -2.18 -24.17
N ILE A 380 6.12 -2.74 -23.44
CA ILE A 380 6.01 -3.02 -22.01
C ILE A 380 7.24 -2.45 -21.32
N ASP A 381 7.02 -1.50 -20.41
CA ASP A 381 8.03 -0.93 -19.53
C ASP A 381 7.78 -1.42 -18.10
N VAL A 382 8.78 -2.02 -17.46
CA VAL A 382 8.68 -2.63 -16.13
C VAL A 382 9.52 -1.87 -15.12
N MET A 383 8.88 -1.38 -14.06
CA MET A 383 9.50 -0.70 -12.91
C MET A 383 9.10 -1.43 -11.64
N VAL A 384 10.09 -1.84 -10.84
CA VAL A 384 9.86 -2.67 -9.67
C VAL A 384 10.56 -2.08 -8.45
N ASP A 385 9.83 -1.91 -7.35
CA ASP A 385 10.40 -1.42 -6.08
C ASP A 385 11.10 -2.57 -5.36
N GLY A 386 12.42 -2.48 -5.20
CA GLY A 386 13.21 -3.47 -4.46
C GLY A 386 13.13 -3.22 -2.95
N PHE A 387 12.07 -3.70 -2.29
CA PHE A 387 11.96 -3.62 -0.83
C PHE A 387 11.94 -5.01 -0.16
N GLY A 388 12.47 -5.08 1.06
CA GLY A 388 12.56 -6.31 1.84
C GLY A 388 13.85 -7.11 1.64
N VAL A 389 13.90 -8.28 2.25
CA VAL A 389 15.02 -9.22 2.17
C VAL A 389 14.87 -10.07 0.92
N PRO A 390 15.89 -10.17 0.05
CA PRO A 390 15.83 -11.04 -1.11
C PRO A 390 15.78 -12.50 -0.64
N THR A 391 14.68 -13.18 -0.95
CA THR A 391 14.53 -14.62 -0.75
C THR A 391 14.11 -15.26 -2.08
N ALA A 392 14.00 -16.59 -2.10
CA ALA A 392 13.46 -17.30 -3.28
C ALA A 392 12.01 -16.89 -3.66
N SER A 393 11.27 -16.25 -2.74
CA SER A 393 9.94 -15.70 -3.04
C SER A 393 9.99 -14.41 -3.86
N THR A 394 11.15 -13.75 -3.96
CA THR A 394 11.35 -12.53 -4.76
C THR A 394 11.62 -12.89 -6.22
N ALA A 395 10.94 -12.22 -7.15
CA ALA A 395 11.14 -12.47 -8.57
C ALA A 395 12.55 -12.05 -8.97
N ASN A 396 13.26 -12.91 -9.69
CA ASN A 396 14.56 -12.57 -10.21
C ASN A 396 14.43 -11.66 -11.47
N PRO A 397 15.49 -10.95 -11.87
CA PRO A 397 15.44 -10.07 -13.04
C PRO A 397 14.98 -10.76 -14.33
N SER A 398 15.30 -12.04 -14.51
CA SER A 398 14.91 -12.79 -15.72
C SER A 398 13.39 -12.99 -15.82
N GLN A 399 12.67 -13.09 -14.69
CA GLN A 399 11.21 -13.16 -14.67
C GLN A 399 10.57 -11.85 -15.15
N TRP A 400 11.10 -10.69 -14.73
CA TRP A 400 10.64 -9.39 -15.22
C TRP A 400 10.98 -9.16 -16.69
N HIS A 401 12.16 -9.61 -17.15
CA HIS A 401 12.49 -9.61 -18.57
C HIS A 401 11.56 -10.52 -19.38
N ALA A 402 11.15 -11.66 -18.84
CA ALA A 402 10.17 -12.53 -19.50
C ALA A 402 8.81 -11.82 -19.66
N ALA A 403 8.33 -11.13 -18.61
CA ALA A 403 7.12 -10.31 -18.70
C ALA A 403 7.25 -9.19 -19.75
N ALA A 404 8.36 -8.44 -19.75
CA ALA A 404 8.58 -7.35 -20.69
C ALA A 404 8.60 -7.82 -22.17
N ARG A 405 9.05 -9.06 -22.44
CA ARG A 405 9.14 -9.65 -23.78
C ARG A 405 7.79 -9.92 -24.45
N PHE A 406 6.68 -9.81 -23.73
CA PHE A 406 5.34 -9.79 -24.36
C PHE A 406 5.10 -8.51 -25.19
N GLY A 407 5.94 -7.48 -25.05
CA GLY A 407 5.91 -6.27 -25.88
C GLY A 407 6.46 -6.52 -27.28
N ALA A 408 5.66 -6.27 -28.32
CA ALA A 408 6.00 -6.57 -29.71
C ALA A 408 7.14 -5.71 -30.30
N ARG A 409 7.27 -4.45 -29.88
CA ARG A 409 8.28 -3.51 -30.39
C ARG A 409 9.30 -3.10 -29.33
N ARG A 410 8.89 -3.02 -28.08
CA ARG A 410 9.73 -2.60 -26.95
C ARG A 410 9.46 -3.47 -25.73
N ALA A 411 10.54 -4.02 -25.19
CA ALA A 411 10.58 -4.75 -23.93
C ALA A 411 11.63 -4.09 -23.04
N HIS A 412 11.21 -3.29 -22.08
CA HIS A 412 12.12 -2.55 -21.21
C HIS A 412 11.89 -2.94 -19.76
N VAL A 413 12.97 -3.32 -19.08
CA VAL A 413 13.01 -3.47 -17.63
C VAL A 413 13.93 -2.40 -17.12
N ASP A 414 13.43 -1.54 -16.24
CA ASP A 414 14.22 -0.53 -15.56
C ASP A 414 15.48 -1.17 -14.95
N PRO A 415 16.70 -0.70 -15.26
CA PRO A 415 17.92 -1.23 -14.68
C PRO A 415 17.90 -1.26 -13.16
N ALA A 416 17.16 -0.37 -12.49
CA ALA A 416 17.02 -0.41 -11.05
C ALA A 416 16.29 -1.68 -10.55
N ALA A 417 15.38 -2.26 -11.36
CA ALA A 417 14.72 -3.54 -11.12
C ALA A 417 15.64 -4.76 -11.32
N THR A 418 16.90 -4.57 -11.73
CA THR A 418 17.92 -5.66 -11.69
C THR A 418 18.63 -5.76 -10.35
N ASN A 419 18.45 -4.78 -9.47
CA ASN A 419 19.03 -4.70 -8.12
C ASN A 419 18.00 -5.02 -7.01
N LEU A 420 17.10 -5.97 -7.27
CA LEU A 420 15.99 -6.32 -6.37
C LEU A 420 16.48 -6.80 -5.01
N GLY A 421 15.82 -6.33 -3.95
CA GLY A 421 16.14 -6.70 -2.57
C GLY A 421 17.35 -5.98 -1.96
N MET A 422 17.95 -5.02 -2.65
CA MET A 422 19.01 -4.21 -2.05
C MET A 422 18.47 -2.90 -1.46
N PHE A 423 17.69 -2.12 -2.22
CA PHE A 423 17.21 -0.81 -1.77
C PHE A 423 15.88 -0.37 -2.35
N PRO A 424 14.94 0.08 -1.51
CA PRO A 424 13.71 0.70 -1.99
C PRO A 424 14.03 2.00 -2.74
N LEU A 425 13.38 2.29 -3.85
CA LEU A 425 13.65 3.51 -4.61
C LEU A 425 12.81 4.68 -4.08
N PRO A 426 13.26 5.94 -4.25
CA PRO A 426 12.39 7.09 -4.01
C PRO A 426 11.28 7.12 -5.08
N VAL A 427 10.07 7.51 -4.68
CA VAL A 427 8.88 7.52 -5.58
C VAL A 427 9.13 8.30 -6.87
N ARG A 428 9.86 9.43 -6.82
CA ARG A 428 10.24 10.23 -8.00
C ARG A 428 10.95 9.45 -9.11
N HIS A 429 11.51 8.28 -8.80
CA HIS A 429 12.15 7.42 -9.79
C HIS A 429 11.17 6.98 -10.88
N ALA A 430 9.95 6.60 -10.49
CA ALA A 430 8.89 6.24 -11.42
C ALA A 430 8.58 7.40 -12.39
N THR A 431 8.46 8.63 -11.86
CA THR A 431 8.29 9.84 -12.68
C THR A 431 9.45 10.05 -13.64
N GLY A 432 10.69 9.85 -13.20
CA GLY A 432 11.88 9.99 -14.03
C GLY A 432 11.87 9.06 -15.24
N VAL A 433 11.52 7.78 -15.02
CA VAL A 433 11.38 6.78 -16.09
C VAL A 433 10.20 7.13 -17.02
N LEU A 434 9.04 7.45 -16.44
CA LEU A 434 7.82 7.71 -17.21
C LEU A 434 7.85 9.02 -18.00
N ARG A 435 8.63 10.02 -17.58
CA ARG A 435 8.83 11.26 -18.36
C ARG A 435 9.50 11.00 -19.71
N GLY A 436 10.26 9.90 -19.84
CA GLY A 436 10.86 9.46 -21.10
C GLY A 436 9.86 8.86 -22.10
N GLN A 437 8.61 8.61 -21.69
CA GLN A 437 7.56 8.11 -22.58
C GLN A 437 6.98 9.23 -23.44
N ALA A 438 6.71 8.93 -24.72
CA ALA A 438 6.04 9.86 -25.62
C ALA A 438 4.63 10.16 -25.11
N ALA A 439 4.33 11.45 -24.92
CA ALA A 439 3.04 11.93 -24.49
C ALA A 439 1.96 11.63 -25.53
N ASP A 440 0.74 11.34 -25.08
CA ASP A 440 -0.43 11.08 -25.92
C ASP A 440 -1.53 12.12 -25.60
N LEU A 441 -1.26 13.36 -26.00
CA LEU A 441 -2.12 14.51 -25.72
C LEU A 441 -3.16 14.73 -26.83
N PRO A 442 -4.33 15.35 -26.52
CA PRO A 442 -4.80 15.69 -25.18
C PRO A 442 -5.16 14.42 -24.36
N PRO A 443 -5.13 14.46 -23.02
CA PRO A 443 -5.58 13.33 -22.22
C PRO A 443 -7.07 13.04 -22.48
N PRO A 444 -7.52 11.78 -22.35
CA PRO A 444 -8.93 11.43 -22.48
C PRO A 444 -9.81 12.19 -21.49
N ALA A 445 -11.10 12.33 -21.82
CA ALA A 445 -12.09 12.74 -20.84
C ALA A 445 -12.11 11.74 -19.66
N PRO A 446 -12.36 12.22 -18.41
CA PRO A 446 -12.37 11.35 -17.25
C PRO A 446 -13.29 10.13 -17.43
N LEU A 447 -12.80 8.98 -16.98
CA LEU A 447 -13.54 7.73 -16.98
C LEU A 447 -14.81 7.87 -16.14
N ARG A 448 -15.96 7.47 -16.69
CA ARG A 448 -17.22 7.47 -15.95
C ARG A 448 -17.23 6.31 -14.94
N PRO A 449 -17.56 6.56 -13.66
CA PRO A 449 -17.59 5.53 -12.62
C PRO A 449 -18.48 4.32 -12.98
N GLU A 450 -19.63 4.55 -13.59
CA GLU A 450 -20.59 3.50 -13.95
C GLU A 450 -19.99 2.57 -15.01
N ALA A 451 -19.40 3.15 -16.06
CA ALA A 451 -18.71 2.41 -17.11
C ALA A 451 -17.50 1.65 -16.57
N ALA A 452 -16.81 2.20 -15.57
CA ALA A 452 -15.72 1.51 -14.90
C ALA A 452 -16.20 0.25 -14.16
N MET A 453 -17.34 0.34 -13.44
CA MET A 453 -17.87 -0.79 -12.69
C MET A 453 -18.44 -1.87 -13.59
N GLU A 454 -19.09 -1.50 -14.69
CA GLU A 454 -19.55 -2.43 -15.73
C GLU A 454 -18.37 -3.21 -16.32
N ALA A 455 -17.33 -2.51 -16.79
CA ALA A 455 -16.15 -3.15 -17.38
C ALA A 455 -15.38 -4.04 -16.38
N ILE A 456 -15.21 -3.62 -15.13
CA ILE A 456 -14.57 -4.47 -14.10
C ILE A 456 -15.46 -5.68 -13.79
N GLY A 457 -16.79 -5.53 -13.82
CA GLY A 457 -17.75 -6.63 -13.66
C GLY A 457 -17.67 -7.66 -14.79
N GLU A 458 -17.49 -7.23 -16.03
CA GLU A 458 -17.28 -8.11 -17.18
C GLU A 458 -15.94 -8.87 -17.10
N CYS A 459 -14.88 -8.22 -16.59
CA CYS A 459 -13.60 -8.85 -16.30
C CYS A 459 -13.65 -9.80 -15.07
N ALA A 460 -14.64 -9.65 -14.20
CA ALA A 460 -14.83 -10.46 -12.99
C ALA A 460 -15.31 -11.91 -13.26
N ALA A 461 -15.33 -12.35 -14.53
CA ALA A 461 -15.40 -13.77 -14.88
C ALA A 461 -14.18 -14.59 -14.36
N THR A 462 -13.15 -13.92 -13.83
CA THR A 462 -12.04 -14.53 -13.12
C THR A 462 -12.43 -14.76 -11.64
N PRO A 463 -12.26 -15.95 -11.04
CA PRO A 463 -12.74 -16.28 -9.68
C PRO A 463 -12.09 -15.47 -8.53
N ALA A 464 -11.22 -14.51 -8.85
CA ALA A 464 -10.46 -13.72 -7.89
C ALA A 464 -10.99 -12.28 -7.68
N ILE A 465 -12.02 -11.84 -8.41
CA ILE A 465 -12.66 -10.53 -8.27
C ILE A 465 -14.17 -10.68 -8.25
N LEU A 466 -14.87 -9.92 -7.41
CA LEU A 466 -16.31 -9.80 -7.41
C LEU A 466 -16.71 -8.31 -7.37
N VAL A 467 -17.59 -7.91 -8.29
CA VAL A 467 -18.23 -6.59 -8.29
C VAL A 467 -19.69 -6.75 -7.86
N CYS A 468 -20.14 -6.00 -6.85
CA CYS A 468 -21.52 -6.04 -6.36
C CYS A 468 -22.06 -4.71 -5.86
#